data_AF-R1IDL1-F1
#
_entry.id   AF-R1IDL1-F1
#
_cell.length_a   1.000
_cell.length_b   1.000
_cell.length_c   1.000
_cell.angle_alpha   90.00
_cell.angle_beta   90.00
_cell.angle_gamma   90.00
#
_symmetry.space_group_name_H-M   'P 1'
#
loop_
_entity.id
_entity.type
_entity.pdbx_description
1 polymer ?
#
loop_
_entity_poly.entity_id
_entity_poly.type
_entity_poly.pdbx_seq_one_letter_code
_entity_poly.pdbx_strand_id
1 'polypeptide(L)'
;ARGAAGPPPGAATQAADSFSAAVAARPPSADQSLCHGELGTLEALVVLAGQGHEPSVSALRRATSRLVGAIEGHGLQCGTPHGVASPGLLTGTGGIGFGLLRVGFAEQVPSVLLLEPSGRPQ
;
A
#
# COMPACT_ATOMS: atom_id res chain seq x y z
N ALA A 1 12.11 14.70 -30.46
CA ALA A 1 11.20 13.84 -29.68
C ALA A 1 11.63 12.39 -29.84
N ARG A 2 12.26 11.78 -28.83
CA ARG A 2 12.52 10.34 -28.83
C ARG A 2 11.40 9.71 -28.02
N GLY A 3 10.50 8.98 -28.69
CA GLY A 3 9.54 8.13 -28.01
C GLY A 3 10.33 7.08 -27.24
N ALA A 4 10.22 7.08 -25.92
CA ALA A 4 10.77 5.99 -25.13
C ALA A 4 10.01 4.71 -25.55
N ALA A 5 10.74 3.73 -26.08
CA ALA A 5 10.19 2.40 -26.28
C ALA A 5 9.66 1.92 -24.91
N GLY A 6 8.42 1.43 -24.88
CA GLY A 6 7.84 0.87 -23.67
C GLY A 6 8.72 -0.23 -23.09
N PRO A 7 8.57 -0.56 -21.79
CA PRO A 7 9.34 -1.63 -21.17
C PRO A 7 9.18 -2.93 -21.99
N PRO A 8 10.24 -3.74 -22.09
CA PRO A 8 10.17 -4.97 -22.87
C PRO A 8 9.08 -5.89 -22.31
N PRO A 9 8.44 -6.71 -23.16
CA PRO A 9 7.39 -7.63 -22.72
C PRO A 9 7.88 -8.50 -21.56
N GLY A 10 7.10 -8.55 -20.47
CA GLY A 10 7.42 -9.30 -19.25
C GLY A 10 8.21 -8.53 -18.19
N ALA A 11 8.83 -7.37 -18.50
CA ALA A 11 9.56 -6.59 -17.49
C ALA A 11 8.66 -6.04 -16.38
N ALA A 12 7.41 -5.67 -16.71
CA ALA A 12 6.43 -5.23 -15.73
C ALA A 12 6.08 -6.34 -14.72
N THR A 13 5.89 -7.58 -15.21
CA THR A 13 5.62 -8.75 -14.37
C THR A 13 6.82 -9.07 -13.47
N GLN A 14 8.03 -9.07 -14.02
CA GLN A 14 9.24 -9.29 -13.23
C GLN A 14 9.43 -8.22 -12.14
N ALA A 15 9.10 -6.96 -12.44
CA ALA A 15 9.13 -5.88 -11.46
C ALA A 15 8.08 -6.10 -10.36
N ALA A 16 6.86 -6.52 -10.71
CA ALA A 16 5.79 -6.84 -9.77
C ALA A 16 6.15 -8.03 -8.87
N ASP A 17 6.79 -9.07 -9.42
CA ASP A 17 7.30 -10.22 -8.68
C ASP A 17 8.38 -9.78 -7.68
N SER A 18 9.37 -9.03 -8.16
CA SER A 18 10.49 -8.55 -7.35
C SER A 18 10.00 -7.64 -6.22
N PHE A 19 9.07 -6.73 -6.53
CA PHE A 19 8.43 -5.86 -5.54
C PHE A 19 7.66 -6.66 -4.50
N SER A 20 6.81 -7.60 -4.93
CA SER A 20 6.01 -8.44 -4.02
C SER A 20 6.88 -9.29 -3.10
N ALA A 21 7.95 -9.87 -3.64
CA ALA A 21 8.93 -10.63 -2.86
C ALA A 21 9.66 -9.74 -1.85
N ALA A 22 10.12 -8.55 -2.26
CA ALA A 22 10.83 -7.62 -1.38
C ALA A 22 9.94 -7.15 -0.22
N VAL A 23 8.69 -6.76 -0.49
CA VAL A 23 7.75 -6.34 0.56
C VAL A 23 7.41 -7.50 1.50
N ALA A 24 7.21 -8.71 0.96
CA ALA A 24 6.92 -9.89 1.77
C ALA A 24 8.10 -10.34 2.66
N ALA A 25 9.35 -10.04 2.28
CA ALA A 25 10.53 -10.47 3.01
C ALA A 25 10.95 -9.51 4.13
N ARG A 26 10.56 -8.23 4.07
CA ARG A 26 10.98 -7.20 5.03
C ARG A 26 10.01 -7.05 6.22
N PRO A 27 10.49 -6.52 7.37
CA PRO A 27 9.59 -6.01 8.41
C PRO A 27 8.80 -4.79 7.90
N PRO A 28 7.65 -4.47 8.53
CA PRO A 28 6.89 -3.27 8.20
C PRO A 28 7.71 -2.01 8.53
N SER A 29 7.50 -0.95 7.76
CA SER A 29 8.09 0.36 8.03
C SER A 29 7.61 0.90 9.38
N ALA A 30 8.48 1.64 10.07
CA ALA A 30 8.10 2.39 11.27
C ALA A 30 7.13 3.52 10.93
N ASP A 31 7.27 4.16 9.77
CA ASP A 31 6.25 5.06 9.24
C ASP A 31 5.14 4.23 8.60
N GLN A 32 3.91 4.35 9.11
CA GLN A 32 2.74 3.64 8.63
C GLN A 32 1.91 4.46 7.63
N SER A 33 2.35 5.69 7.29
CA SER A 33 1.59 6.63 6.49
C SER A 33 1.36 6.21 5.02
N LEU A 34 0.40 6.89 4.37
CA LEU A 34 0.09 6.69 2.96
C LEU A 34 1.10 7.35 2.02
N CYS A 35 1.73 8.45 2.44
CA CYS A 35 2.58 9.26 1.56
C CYS A 35 3.89 8.56 1.18
N HIS A 36 4.58 8.01 2.18
CA HIS A 36 5.90 7.39 2.02
C HIS A 36 6.14 6.27 3.04
N GLY A 37 5.07 5.78 3.67
CA GLY A 37 5.12 4.75 4.71
C GLY A 37 4.66 3.39 4.22
N GLU A 38 4.38 2.52 5.20
CA GLU A 38 3.98 1.13 4.97
C GLU A 38 2.69 1.05 4.14
N LEU A 39 1.66 1.82 4.48
CA LEU A 39 0.38 1.74 3.78
C LEU A 39 0.45 2.25 2.33
N GLY A 40 1.32 3.23 2.05
CA GLY A 40 1.62 3.62 0.66
C GLY A 40 2.29 2.49 -0.13
N THR A 41 3.17 1.72 0.52
CA THR A 41 3.77 0.53 -0.09
C THR A 41 2.74 -0.59 -0.32
N LEU A 42 1.86 -0.84 0.66
CA LEU A 42 0.85 -1.88 0.55
C LEU A 42 -0.18 -1.58 -0.53
N GLU A 43 -0.49 -0.32 -0.81
CA GLU A 43 -1.42 0.05 -1.87
C GLU A 43 -0.98 -0.52 -3.24
N ALA A 44 0.31 -0.52 -3.55
CA ALA A 44 0.80 -1.12 -4.78
C ALA A 44 0.53 -2.63 -4.84
N LEU A 45 0.62 -3.35 -3.71
CA LEU A 45 0.25 -4.76 -3.64
C LEU A 45 -1.26 -4.96 -3.79
N VAL A 46 -2.09 -4.06 -3.23
CA VAL A 46 -3.55 -4.10 -3.40
C VAL A 46 -3.92 -3.95 -4.87
N VAL A 47 -3.32 -2.96 -5.56
CA VAL A 47 -3.55 -2.72 -6.99
C VAL A 47 -3.15 -3.92 -7.84
N LEU A 48 -1.95 -4.48 -7.62
CA LEU A 48 -1.48 -5.65 -8.34
C LEU A 48 -2.35 -6.88 -8.07
N ALA A 49 -2.78 -7.09 -6.81
CA ALA A 49 -3.68 -8.17 -6.45
C ALA A 49 -5.04 -8.03 -7.16
N GLY A 50 -5.61 -6.82 -7.23
CA GLY A 50 -6.84 -6.55 -7.98
C GLY A 50 -6.73 -6.77 -9.49
N GLN A 51 -5.51 -6.73 -10.04
CA GLN A 51 -5.21 -7.08 -11.43
C GLN A 51 -4.97 -8.60 -11.64
N GLY A 52 -5.17 -9.42 -10.61
CA GLY A 52 -5.00 -10.88 -10.67
C GLY A 52 -3.57 -11.35 -10.43
N HIS A 53 -2.67 -10.52 -9.90
CA HIS A 53 -1.29 -10.91 -9.62
C HIS A 53 -1.18 -11.70 -8.30
N GLU A 54 -1.27 -13.03 -8.39
CA GLU A 54 -1.23 -13.96 -7.25
C GLU A 54 -0.06 -13.75 -6.25
N PRO A 55 1.19 -13.50 -6.68
CA PRO A 55 2.27 -13.23 -5.74
C PRO A 55 2.00 -12.00 -4.85
N SER A 56 1.31 -10.99 -5.38
CA SER A 56 0.94 -9.79 -4.62
C SER A 56 -0.17 -10.07 -3.62
N VAL A 57 -1.12 -10.96 -3.90
CA VAL A 57 -2.14 -11.40 -2.92
C VAL A 57 -1.47 -12.00 -1.69
N SER A 58 -0.53 -12.92 -1.92
CA SER A 58 0.22 -13.58 -0.84
C SER A 58 1.14 -12.61 -0.08
N ALA A 59 1.79 -11.69 -0.80
CA ALA A 59 2.63 -10.66 -0.19
C ALA A 59 1.82 -9.69 0.67
N LEU A 60 0.68 -9.21 0.15
CA LEU A 60 -0.23 -8.30 0.84
C LEU A 60 -0.69 -8.91 2.16
N ARG A 61 -1.18 -10.16 2.14
CA ARG A 61 -1.62 -10.84 3.37
C ARG A 61 -0.54 -10.89 4.44
N ARG A 62 0.70 -11.24 4.07
CA ARG A 62 1.83 -11.30 5.01
C ARG A 62 2.25 -9.93 5.53
N ALA A 63 2.27 -8.93 4.66
CA ALA A 63 2.68 -7.59 5.04
C ALA A 63 1.61 -6.92 5.92
N THR A 64 0.33 -7.07 5.59
CA THR A 64 -0.81 -6.61 6.41
C THR A 64 -0.80 -7.27 7.79
N SER A 65 -0.57 -8.58 7.90
CA SER A 65 -0.51 -9.23 9.22
C SER A 65 0.62 -8.68 10.10
N ARG A 66 1.77 -8.35 9.48
CA ARG A 66 2.89 -7.73 10.20
C ARG A 66 2.60 -6.29 10.60
N LEU A 67 1.97 -5.50 9.72
CA LEU A 67 1.56 -4.14 10.03
C LEU A 67 0.58 -4.10 11.21
N VAL A 68 -0.45 -4.96 11.19
CA VAL A 68 -1.43 -5.04 12.29
C VAL A 68 -0.73 -5.42 13.60
N GLY A 69 0.14 -6.44 13.60
CA GLY A 69 0.90 -6.80 14.80
C GLY A 69 1.83 -5.68 15.29
N ALA A 70 2.42 -4.90 14.38
CA ALA A 70 3.24 -3.74 14.74
C ALA A 70 2.41 -2.63 15.39
N ILE A 71 1.20 -2.36 14.86
CA ILE A 71 0.25 -1.39 15.41
C ILE A 71 -0.25 -1.83 16.80
N GLU A 72 -0.58 -3.11 16.97
CA GLU A 72 -1.01 -3.65 18.27
C GLU A 72 0.10 -3.54 19.32
N GLY A 73 1.36 -3.77 18.93
CA GLY A 73 2.50 -3.71 19.85
C GLY A 73 3.00 -2.31 20.17
N HIS A 74 2.92 -1.36 19.22
CA HIS A 74 3.61 -0.06 19.32
C HIS A 74 2.71 1.16 19.04
N GLY A 75 1.40 0.95 18.83
CA GLY A 75 0.47 1.99 18.44
C GLY A 75 0.63 2.46 17.00
N LEU A 76 -0.13 3.50 16.64
CA LEU A 76 -0.07 4.13 15.32
C LEU A 76 1.15 5.04 15.22
N GLN A 77 1.91 4.90 14.15
CA GLN A 77 3.14 5.65 13.89
C GLN A 77 2.95 6.50 12.62
N CYS A 78 2.81 7.81 12.81
CA CYS A 78 2.59 8.77 11.75
C CYS A 78 3.89 9.09 10.99
N GLY A 79 3.77 9.44 9.71
CA GLY A 79 4.87 9.93 8.86
C GLY A 79 5.17 11.42 9.05
N THR A 80 4.85 11.96 10.23
CA THR A 80 5.14 13.33 10.64
C THR A 80 6.54 13.38 11.27
N PRO A 81 7.18 14.57 11.33
CA PRO A 81 8.41 14.73 12.11
C PRO A 81 8.23 14.20 13.53
N HIS A 82 9.14 13.31 13.95
CA HIS A 82 9.10 12.62 15.25
C HIS A 82 7.86 11.74 15.51
N GLY A 83 7.07 11.40 14.50
CA GLY A 83 5.90 10.52 14.64
C GLY A 83 4.74 11.16 15.40
N VAL A 84 4.71 12.49 15.52
CA VAL A 84 3.63 13.23 16.21
C VAL A 84 2.27 12.92 15.58
N ALA A 85 1.34 12.45 16.41
CA ALA A 85 -0.02 12.16 15.97
C ALA A 85 -0.67 13.40 15.33
N SER A 86 -1.15 13.23 14.10
CA SER A 86 -1.83 14.27 13.34
C SER A 86 -3.02 13.66 12.60
N PRO A 87 -4.17 14.34 12.48
CA PRO A 87 -5.36 13.81 11.82
C PRO A 87 -5.24 13.76 10.28
N GLY A 88 -4.10 14.14 9.69
CA GLY A 88 -3.92 14.24 8.25
C GLY A 88 -4.09 12.92 7.48
N LEU A 89 -4.49 13.04 6.21
CA LEU A 89 -4.68 11.89 5.31
C LEU A 89 -3.36 11.28 4.84
N LEU A 90 -2.36 12.09 4.48
CA LEU A 90 -1.17 11.54 3.83
C LEU A 90 -0.12 11.05 4.82
N THR A 91 0.05 11.75 5.93
CA THR A 91 1.09 11.48 6.94
C THR A 91 0.54 11.13 8.31
N GLY A 92 -0.78 11.19 8.50
CA GLY A 92 -1.43 11.14 9.80
C GLY A 92 -2.34 9.93 10.03
N THR A 93 -3.00 9.92 11.18
CA THR A 93 -3.88 8.84 11.65
C THR A 93 -5.13 8.65 10.78
N GLY A 94 -5.64 9.73 10.16
CA GLY A 94 -6.73 9.64 9.19
C GLY A 94 -6.34 8.78 7.99
N GLY A 95 -5.10 8.97 7.49
CA GLY A 95 -4.50 8.13 6.47
C GLY A 95 -4.30 6.69 6.87
N ILE A 96 -3.81 6.48 8.10
CA ILE A 96 -3.55 5.14 8.61
C ILE A 96 -4.86 4.36 8.73
N GLY A 97 -5.90 4.96 9.31
CA GLY A 97 -7.23 4.34 9.36
C GLY A 97 -7.79 4.03 7.97
N PHE A 98 -7.68 4.98 7.03
CA PHE A 98 -8.13 4.77 5.65
C PHE A 98 -7.38 3.63 4.96
N GLY A 99 -6.05 3.59 5.07
CA GLY A 99 -5.24 2.54 4.46
C GLY A 99 -5.50 1.16 5.06
N LEU A 100 -5.78 1.06 6.37
CA LEU A 100 -6.18 -0.20 7.00
C LEU A 100 -7.51 -0.72 6.46
N LEU A 101 -8.50 0.17 6.29
CA LEU A 101 -9.76 -0.20 5.64
C LEU A 101 -9.53 -0.64 4.20
N ARG A 102 -8.67 0.07 3.46
CA ARG A 102 -8.32 -0.24 2.07
C ARG A 102 -7.69 -1.61 1.90
N VAL A 103 -6.69 -1.98 2.72
CA VAL A 103 -6.03 -3.30 2.62
C VAL A 103 -6.96 -4.45 3.02
N GLY A 104 -7.95 -4.22 3.88
CA GLY A 104 -8.92 -5.24 4.29
C GLY A 104 -10.15 -5.35 3.39
N PHE A 105 -10.54 -4.27 2.73
CA PHE A 105 -11.80 -4.14 2.00
C PHE A 105 -11.59 -3.43 0.66
N ALA A 106 -10.61 -3.89 -0.12
CA ALA A 106 -10.21 -3.26 -1.38
C ALA A 106 -11.38 -3.04 -2.37
N GLU A 107 -12.37 -3.94 -2.39
CA GLU A 107 -13.55 -3.83 -3.25
C GLU A 107 -14.54 -2.73 -2.82
N GLN A 108 -14.43 -2.23 -1.58
CA GLN A 108 -15.37 -1.26 -1.00
C GLN A 108 -14.72 0.11 -0.77
N VAL A 109 -13.40 0.13 -0.63
CA VAL A 109 -12.63 1.32 -0.29
C VAL A 109 -11.77 1.69 -1.50
N PRO A 110 -12.02 2.85 -2.13
CA PRO A 110 -11.29 3.25 -3.34
C PRO A 110 -9.84 3.63 -3.02
N SER A 111 -8.99 3.54 -4.03
CA SER A 111 -7.61 4.02 -3.93
C SER A 111 -7.52 5.54 -3.97
N VAL A 112 -7.33 6.19 -2.82
CA VAL A 112 -7.08 7.64 -2.75
C VAL A 112 -5.73 8.04 -3.33
N LEU A 113 -4.75 7.12 -3.34
CA LEU A 113 -3.43 7.39 -3.91
C LEU A 113 -3.44 7.37 -5.44
N LEU A 114 -4.39 6.63 -6.04
CA LEU A 114 -4.64 6.64 -7.48
C LEU A 114 -5.78 7.58 -7.88
N LEU A 115 -6.32 8.36 -6.93
CA LEU A 115 -7.47 9.25 -7.12
C LEU A 115 -8.69 8.53 -7.75
N GLU A 116 -8.90 7.28 -7.34
CA GLU A 116 -10.02 6.48 -7.79
C GLU A 116 -11.34 7.12 -7.30
N PRO A 117 -12.34 7.29 -8.18
CA PRO A 117 -13.60 7.91 -7.80
C PRO A 117 -14.35 7.02 -6.80
N SER A 118 -14.88 7.64 -5.75
CA SER A 118 -15.83 6.98 -4.85
C SER A 118 -17.19 6.87 -5.55
N GLY A 119 -17.51 5.73 -6.16
CA GLY A 119 -18.82 5.55 -6.79
C GLY A 119 -19.18 4.09 -7.05
N ARG A 120 -20.36 3.69 -6.59
CA ARG A 120 -21.07 2.53 -7.15
C ARG A 120 -21.38 2.87 -8.62
N PRO A 121 -21.11 2.00 -9.61
CA PRO A 121 -21.52 2.30 -10.99
C PRO A 121 -23.04 2.55 -11.01
N GLN A 122 -23.45 3.65 -11.64
CA GLN A 122 -24.85 3.97 -11.92
C GLN A 122 -25.33 3.16 -13.11
#